data_AF-A0A168PLV8-F1
#
_entry.id   AF-A0A168PLV8-F1
#
_cell.length_a   1.000
_cell.length_b   1.000
_cell.length_c   1.000
_cell.angle_alpha   90.00
_cell.angle_beta   90.00
_cell.angle_gamma   90.00
#
_symmetry.space_group_name_H-M   'P 1'
#
loop_
_entity.id
_entity.type
_entity.pdbx_description
1 polymer ?
#
loop_
_entity_poly.entity_id
_entity_poly.type
_entity_poly.pdbx_seq_one_letter_code
_entity_poly.pdbx_strand_id
1 'polypeptide(L)'
;LSRTFPQLDMFKDDGGEGQLAMGRLLKAYSLYDAHVGYCQGLAFLVGPLLMTMPENQAFCVFVRLMETYEMRTMFTLNMEGLHLRLHQFGVLLSQLCPRLDAHLNKHSIHTAMYASQWYLTLFAYSFPISLVLRIYDLVFAEGAVETITRVAVAIMQKNEDTLLAIDDFEQLMMYL
;
A
#
# COMPACT_ATOMS: atom_id res chain seq x y z
N LEU A 1 -7.09 -4.03 14.32
CA LEU A 1 -7.89 -2.90 13.82
C LEU A 1 -7.46 -1.59 14.48
N SER A 2 -7.25 -1.55 15.79
CA SER A 2 -6.81 -0.36 16.56
C SER A 2 -5.53 0.36 16.07
N ARG A 3 -4.74 -0.24 15.18
CA ARG A 3 -3.56 0.40 14.57
C ARG A 3 -3.84 1.05 13.21
N THR A 4 -5.05 0.95 12.69
CA THR A 4 -5.43 1.42 11.35
C THR A 4 -6.15 2.76 11.47
N PHE A 5 -5.53 3.83 10.98
CA PHE A 5 -6.00 5.21 11.07
C PHE A 5 -6.42 5.69 12.48
N PRO A 6 -5.59 5.48 13.53
CA PRO A 6 -5.98 5.79 14.91
C PRO A 6 -6.23 7.27 15.17
N GLN A 7 -5.76 8.16 14.28
CA GLN A 7 -5.93 9.60 14.38
C GLN A 7 -7.21 10.12 13.70
N LEU A 8 -7.91 9.27 12.93
CA LEU A 8 -9.14 9.68 12.24
C LEU A 8 -10.35 9.47 13.16
N ASP A 9 -11.22 10.46 13.24
CA ASP A 9 -12.41 10.44 14.12
C ASP A 9 -13.29 9.20 13.93
N MET A 10 -13.34 8.65 12.72
CA MET A 10 -14.11 7.45 12.39
C MET A 10 -13.53 6.16 13.02
N PHE A 11 -12.22 6.10 13.25
CA PHE A 11 -11.51 4.87 13.67
C PHE A 11 -10.76 5.00 15.00
N LYS A 12 -10.73 6.19 15.61
CA LYS A 12 -10.00 6.47 16.85
C LYS A 12 -10.56 5.76 18.08
N ASP A 13 -11.88 5.54 18.13
CA ASP A 13 -12.53 4.95 19.29
C ASP A 13 -12.47 3.43 19.22
N ASP A 14 -11.83 2.80 20.21
CA ASP A 14 -11.76 1.35 20.32
C ASP A 14 -13.16 0.76 20.51
N GLY A 15 -13.57 -0.13 19.60
CA GLY A 15 -14.93 -0.67 19.55
C GLY A 15 -15.98 0.32 19.02
N GLY A 16 -15.57 1.48 18.49
CA GLY A 16 -16.46 2.41 17.79
C GLY A 16 -16.99 1.84 16.48
N GLU A 17 -18.06 2.43 15.95
CA GLU A 17 -18.79 1.89 14.80
C GLU A 17 -17.89 1.73 13.55
N GLY A 18 -16.93 2.64 13.32
CA GLY A 18 -16.00 2.52 12.19
C GLY A 18 -15.06 1.31 12.32
N GLN A 19 -14.53 1.02 13.50
CA GLN A 19 -13.72 -0.18 13.72
C GLN A 19 -14.57 -1.46 13.59
N LEU A 20 -15.81 -1.44 14.09
CA LEU A 20 -16.74 -2.57 13.96
C LEU A 20 -17.11 -2.83 12.50
N ALA A 21 -17.43 -1.79 11.73
CA ALA A 21 -17.71 -1.88 10.30
C ALA A 21 -16.52 -2.45 9.52
N MET A 22 -15.30 -1.96 9.80
CA MET A 22 -14.07 -2.49 9.22
C MET A 22 -13.88 -3.98 9.57
N GLY A 23 -14.11 -4.36 10.83
CA GLY A 23 -14.03 -5.74 11.28
C GLY A 23 -15.04 -6.66 10.60
N ARG A 24 -16.30 -6.22 10.44
CA ARG A 24 -17.34 -6.97 9.72
C ARG A 24 -16.98 -7.16 8.25
N LEU A 25 -16.54 -6.10 7.57
CA LEU A 25 -16.15 -6.15 6.17
C LEU A 25 -14.97 -7.11 5.94
N LEU A 26 -13.91 -6.98 6.74
CA LEU A 26 -12.73 -7.86 6.64
C LEU A 26 -13.07 -9.32 6.97
N LYS A 27 -13.92 -9.55 7.97
CA LYS A 27 -14.43 -10.89 8.29
C LYS A 27 -15.21 -11.47 7.12
N ALA A 28 -16.12 -10.69 6.52
CA ALA A 28 -16.88 -11.11 5.35
C ALA A 28 -15.93 -11.45 4.18
N TYR A 29 -14.92 -10.62 3.91
CA TYR A 29 -13.95 -10.88 2.85
C TYR A 29 -13.13 -12.14 3.12
N SER A 30 -12.70 -12.38 4.37
CA SER A 30 -11.94 -13.58 4.71
C SER A 30 -12.70 -14.88 4.48
N LEU A 31 -14.04 -14.84 4.54
CA LEU A 31 -14.91 -15.97 4.22
C LEU A 31 -15.19 -16.07 2.72
N TYR A 32 -15.26 -14.92 2.03
CA TYR A 32 -15.46 -14.85 0.59
C TYR A 32 -14.25 -15.38 -0.19
N ASP A 33 -13.03 -14.99 0.19
CA ASP A 33 -11.78 -15.43 -0.43
C ASP A 33 -10.86 -16.10 0.60
N ALA A 34 -11.14 -17.37 0.90
CA ALA A 34 -10.41 -18.15 1.90
C ALA A 34 -8.92 -18.36 1.59
N HIS A 35 -8.49 -18.18 0.34
CA HIS A 35 -7.08 -18.31 -0.05
C HIS A 35 -6.24 -17.12 0.39
N VAL A 36 -6.83 -15.92 0.39
CA VAL A 36 -6.22 -14.73 1.01
C VAL A 36 -6.52 -14.70 2.50
N GLY A 37 -7.77 -14.99 2.88
CA GLY A 37 -8.24 -14.90 4.25
C GLY A 37 -8.15 -13.46 4.77
N TYR A 38 -7.64 -13.30 6.00
CA TYR A 38 -7.33 -11.99 6.57
C TYR A 38 -5.83 -11.79 6.70
N CYS A 39 -5.32 -10.70 6.12
CA CYS A 39 -3.95 -10.23 6.28
C CYS A 39 -3.95 -8.82 6.90
N GLN A 40 -2.97 -8.53 7.77
CA GLN A 40 -2.90 -7.30 8.56
C GLN A 40 -2.91 -6.01 7.71
N GLY A 41 -2.44 -6.06 6.46
CA GLY A 41 -2.45 -4.91 5.53
C GLY A 41 -3.84 -4.55 4.99
N LEU A 42 -4.79 -5.50 4.93
CA LEU A 42 -6.08 -5.30 4.27
C LEU A 42 -6.92 -4.19 4.92
N ALA A 43 -6.77 -3.98 6.23
CA ALA A 43 -7.48 -2.92 6.95
C ALA A 43 -7.17 -1.52 6.39
N PHE A 44 -5.94 -1.29 5.92
CA PHE A 44 -5.54 -0.03 5.30
C PHE A 44 -6.13 0.16 3.90
N LEU A 45 -6.51 -0.92 3.21
CA LEU A 45 -7.27 -0.84 1.96
C LEU A 45 -8.76 -0.55 2.21
N VAL A 46 -9.31 -1.11 3.29
CA VAL A 46 -10.74 -0.99 3.60
C VAL A 46 -11.09 0.39 4.19
N GLY A 47 -10.22 0.97 5.01
CA GLY A 47 -10.49 2.24 5.68
C GLY A 47 -10.89 3.38 4.74
N PRO A 48 -10.12 3.71 3.69
CA PRO A 48 -10.47 4.75 2.73
C PRO A 48 -11.83 4.51 2.04
N LEU A 49 -12.18 3.24 1.79
CA LEU A 49 -13.48 2.89 1.21
C LEU A 49 -14.62 3.19 2.20
N LEU A 50 -14.49 2.77 3.47
CA LEU A 50 -15.51 3.04 4.49
C LEU A 50 -15.70 4.53 4.78
N MET A 51 -14.66 5.34 4.58
CA MET A 51 -14.75 6.80 4.73
C MET A 51 -15.54 7.47 3.60
N THR A 52 -15.69 6.81 2.44
CA THR A 52 -16.25 7.40 1.22
C THR A 52 -17.57 6.79 0.80
N MET A 53 -17.93 5.60 1.31
CA MET A 53 -19.18 4.92 0.96
C MET A 53 -19.71 4.01 2.08
N PRO A 54 -21.00 3.65 2.05
CA PRO A 54 -21.59 2.71 3.00
C PRO A 54 -20.92 1.32 3.01
N GLU A 55 -20.97 0.61 4.14
CA GLU A 55 -20.28 -0.67 4.38
C GLU A 55 -20.50 -1.73 3.27
N ASN A 56 -21.74 -1.88 2.81
CA ASN A 56 -22.07 -2.84 1.75
C ASN A 56 -21.43 -2.48 0.40
N GLN A 57 -21.39 -1.19 0.05
CA GLN A 57 -20.72 -0.71 -1.16
C GLN A 57 -19.21 -0.85 -1.03
N ALA A 58 -18.66 -0.52 0.14
CA ALA A 58 -17.24 -0.67 0.43
C ALA A 58 -16.79 -2.13 0.27
N PHE A 59 -17.60 -3.10 0.72
CA PHE A 59 -17.33 -4.51 0.49
C PHE A 59 -17.28 -4.85 -1.00
N CYS A 60 -18.29 -4.44 -1.79
CA CYS A 60 -18.32 -4.70 -3.23
C CYS A 60 -17.12 -4.07 -3.96
N VAL A 61 -16.77 -2.83 -3.63
CA VAL A 61 -15.61 -2.14 -4.20
C VAL A 61 -14.30 -2.80 -3.77
N PHE A 62 -14.20 -3.26 -2.52
CA PHE A 62 -13.03 -3.98 -2.03
C PHE A 62 -12.83 -5.32 -2.76
N VAL A 63 -13.90 -6.09 -2.99
CA VAL A 63 -13.84 -7.31 -3.82
C VAL A 63 -13.35 -6.98 -5.22
N ARG A 64 -13.87 -5.91 -5.84
CA ARG A 64 -13.38 -5.44 -7.15
C ARG A 64 -11.93 -5.02 -7.14
N LEU A 65 -11.47 -4.33 -6.11
CA LEU A 65 -10.08 -3.93 -5.93
C LEU A 65 -9.15 -5.16 -5.89
N MET A 66 -9.58 -6.20 -5.18
CA MET A 66 -8.81 -7.44 -5.07
C MET A 66 -8.81 -8.25 -6.38
N GLU A 67 -9.96 -8.47 -6.98
CA GLU A 67 -10.10 -9.33 -8.17
C GLU A 67 -9.80 -8.62 -9.48
N THR A 68 -10.42 -7.45 -9.71
CA THR A 68 -10.40 -6.75 -11.01
C THR A 68 -9.18 -5.84 -11.15
N TYR A 69 -8.72 -5.24 -10.05
CA TYR A 69 -7.51 -4.41 -10.04
C TYR A 69 -6.25 -5.17 -9.59
N GLU A 70 -6.31 -6.51 -9.63
CA GLU A 70 -5.19 -7.42 -9.44
C GLU A 70 -4.42 -7.29 -8.11
N MET A 71 -5.04 -6.76 -7.06
CA MET A 71 -4.38 -6.63 -5.75
C MET A 71 -4.26 -7.98 -5.03
N ARG A 72 -5.15 -8.93 -5.32
CA ARG A 72 -5.29 -10.22 -4.60
C ARG A 72 -3.99 -11.01 -4.50
N THR A 73 -3.23 -11.12 -5.59
CA THR A 73 -2.01 -11.96 -5.66
C THR A 73 -0.88 -11.44 -4.78
N MET A 74 -0.96 -10.19 -4.30
CA MET A 74 -0.02 -9.63 -3.33
C MET A 74 -0.27 -10.12 -1.90
N PHE A 75 -1.45 -10.70 -1.63
CA PHE A 75 -1.86 -11.15 -0.29
C PHE A 75 -2.03 -12.67 -0.17
N THR A 76 -1.75 -13.43 -1.23
CA THR A 76 -1.70 -14.90 -1.13
C THR A 76 -0.52 -15.33 -0.25
N LEU A 77 -0.54 -16.57 0.25
CA LEU A 77 0.45 -17.09 1.20
C LEU A 77 1.91 -16.86 0.75
N ASN A 78 2.18 -17.01 -0.54
CA ASN A 78 3.53 -16.87 -1.10
C ASN A 78 3.86 -15.44 -1.55
N MET A 79 2.90 -14.50 -1.48
CA MET A 79 3.05 -13.11 -1.91
C MET A 79 3.65 -12.96 -3.32
N GLU A 80 3.36 -13.90 -4.21
CA GLU A 80 3.99 -13.98 -5.54
C GLU A 80 3.73 -12.72 -6.37
N GLY A 81 2.52 -12.15 -6.27
CA GLY A 81 2.18 -10.89 -6.92
C GLY A 81 3.01 -9.73 -6.38
N LEU A 82 3.24 -9.68 -5.06
CA LEU A 82 4.04 -8.62 -4.44
C LEU A 82 5.49 -8.71 -4.88
N HIS A 83 6.09 -9.91 -4.84
CA HIS A 83 7.46 -10.12 -5.29
C HIS A 83 7.66 -9.73 -6.76
N LEU A 84 6.70 -10.07 -7.63
CA LEU A 84 6.72 -9.66 -9.03
C LEU A 84 6.69 -8.13 -9.16
N ARG A 85 5.77 -7.44 -8.47
CA ARG A 85 5.65 -5.98 -8.56
C ARG A 85 6.87 -5.26 -7.99
N LEU A 86 7.42 -5.73 -6.88
CA LEU A 86 8.65 -5.18 -6.30
C LEU A 86 9.86 -5.36 -7.23
N HIS A 87 9.96 -6.51 -7.90
CA HIS A 87 10.99 -6.73 -8.92
C HIS A 87 10.83 -5.79 -10.11
N GLN A 88 9.61 -5.66 -10.65
CA GLN A 88 9.31 -4.72 -11.73
C GLN A 88 9.66 -3.28 -11.35
N PHE A 89 9.33 -2.87 -10.12
CA PHE A 89 9.67 -1.55 -9.62
C PHE A 89 11.17 -1.35 -9.45
N GLY A 90 11.92 -2.32 -8.93
CA GLY A 90 13.38 -2.25 -8.86
C GLY A 90 14.03 -2.09 -10.24
N VAL A 91 13.57 -2.85 -11.23
CA VAL A 91 14.03 -2.70 -12.62
C VAL A 91 13.72 -1.31 -13.17
N LEU A 92 12.49 -0.80 -12.99
CA LEU A 92 12.13 0.56 -13.40
C LEU A 92 12.98 1.63 -12.69
N LEU A 93 13.25 1.47 -11.40
CA LEU A 93 14.08 2.40 -10.64
C LEU A 93 15.51 2.44 -11.18
N SER A 94 16.11 1.27 -11.46
CA SER A 94 17.44 1.20 -12.08
C SER A 94 17.54 1.89 -13.44
N GLN A 95 16.44 1.88 -14.22
CA GLN A 95 16.40 2.53 -15.53
C GLN A 95 16.18 4.03 -15.42
N LEU A 96 15.30 4.47 -14.51
CA LEU A 96 14.87 5.86 -14.40
C LEU A 96 15.74 6.71 -13.46
N CYS A 97 16.29 6.10 -12.41
CA CYS A 97 17.12 6.72 -11.37
C CYS A 97 18.38 5.87 -11.11
N PRO A 98 19.26 5.65 -12.10
CA PRO A 98 20.39 4.72 -11.98
C PRO A 98 21.38 5.09 -10.87
N ARG A 99 21.53 6.39 -10.57
CA ARG A 99 22.39 6.88 -9.48
C ARG A 99 21.84 6.46 -8.12
N LEU A 100 20.55 6.67 -7.92
CA LEU A 100 19.86 6.28 -6.69
C LEU A 100 19.86 4.76 -6.50
N ASP A 101 19.57 4.00 -7.55
CA ASP A 101 19.61 2.53 -7.50
C ASP A 101 21.00 2.02 -7.11
N ALA A 102 22.07 2.54 -7.73
CA ALA A 102 23.44 2.18 -7.38
C ALA A 102 23.78 2.53 -5.92
N HIS A 103 23.30 3.67 -5.42
CA HIS A 103 23.48 4.08 -4.03
C HIS A 103 22.78 3.12 -3.06
N LEU A 104 21.49 2.82 -3.28
CA LEU A 104 20.75 1.88 -2.44
C LEU A 104 21.39 0.48 -2.45
N ASN A 105 21.85 0.01 -3.62
CA ASN A 105 22.56 -1.27 -3.75
C ASN A 105 23.91 -1.28 -3.00
N LYS A 106 24.68 -0.18 -3.01
CA LYS A 106 25.90 -0.03 -2.21
C LYS A 106 25.62 -0.20 -0.71
N HIS A 107 24.46 0.26 -0.25
CA HIS A 107 24.00 0.11 1.14
C HIS A 107 23.23 -1.19 1.42
N SER A 108 23.17 -2.13 0.45
CA SER A 108 22.40 -3.38 0.56
C SER A 108 20.92 -3.18 0.88
N ILE A 109 20.34 -2.05 0.43
CA ILE A 109 18.91 -1.75 0.57
C ILE A 109 18.17 -2.31 -0.63
N HIS A 110 17.30 -3.29 -0.37
CA HIS A 110 16.48 -3.92 -1.39
C HIS A 110 15.08 -3.27 -1.43
N THR A 111 14.47 -3.21 -2.62
CA THR A 111 13.14 -2.63 -2.85
C THR A 111 12.07 -3.12 -1.88
N ALA A 112 12.11 -4.41 -1.52
CA ALA A 112 11.16 -5.01 -0.58
C ALA A 112 11.22 -4.40 0.84
N MET A 113 12.36 -3.85 1.25
CA MET A 113 12.55 -3.30 2.61
C MET A 113 11.71 -2.04 2.85
N TYR A 114 11.47 -1.23 1.82
CA TYR A 114 10.75 0.04 1.94
C TYR A 114 9.43 0.07 1.15
N ALA A 115 9.37 -0.56 -0.03
CA ALA A 115 8.20 -0.44 -0.90
C ALA A 115 7.08 -1.44 -0.63
N SER A 116 7.30 -2.49 0.18
CA SER A 116 6.28 -3.52 0.42
C SER A 116 4.97 -2.93 0.95
N GLN A 117 5.05 -1.99 1.90
CA GLN A 117 3.85 -1.34 2.45
C GLN A 117 3.15 -0.43 1.44
N TRP A 118 3.88 0.17 0.51
CA TRP A 118 3.30 1.02 -0.53
C TRP A 118 2.33 0.22 -1.41
N TYR A 119 2.76 -0.98 -1.83
CA TYR A 119 1.95 -1.91 -2.62
C TYR A 119 0.81 -2.53 -1.82
N LEU A 120 1.08 -2.98 -0.59
CA LEU A 120 0.08 -3.67 0.23
C LEU A 120 -0.99 -2.74 0.83
N THR A 121 -0.75 -1.43 0.89
CA THR A 121 -1.68 -0.51 1.57
C THR A 121 -2.16 0.64 0.71
N LEU A 122 -1.80 0.67 -0.58
CA LEU A 122 -2.02 1.84 -1.44
C LEU A 122 -1.52 3.12 -0.76
N PHE A 123 -0.30 3.04 -0.20
CA PHE A 123 0.36 4.10 0.55
C PHE A 123 -0.32 4.52 1.87
N ALA A 124 -1.45 3.93 2.23
CA ALA A 124 -2.26 4.40 3.35
C ALA A 124 -1.64 4.13 4.73
N TYR A 125 -0.59 3.31 4.81
CA TYR A 125 0.20 3.16 6.03
C TYR A 125 1.09 4.37 6.32
N SER A 126 1.73 4.94 5.29
CA SER A 126 2.79 5.94 5.47
C SER A 126 2.37 7.36 5.09
N PHE A 127 1.31 7.53 4.31
CA PHE A 127 0.95 8.82 3.72
C PHE A 127 -0.37 9.40 4.27
N PRO A 128 -0.51 10.74 4.27
CA PRO A 128 -1.75 11.39 4.71
C PRO A 128 -2.98 10.93 3.92
N ILE A 129 -4.11 10.78 4.60
CA ILE A 129 -5.34 10.26 3.99
C ILE A 129 -5.82 11.07 2.78
N SER A 130 -5.59 12.38 2.75
CA SER A 130 -5.94 13.24 1.61
C SER A 130 -5.20 12.83 0.32
N LEU A 131 -3.93 12.44 0.42
CA LEU A 131 -3.17 11.91 -0.72
C LEU A 131 -3.66 10.51 -1.09
N VAL A 132 -3.91 9.66 -0.10
CA VAL A 132 -4.42 8.30 -0.32
C VAL A 132 -5.72 8.34 -1.11
N LEU A 133 -6.67 9.21 -0.78
CA LEU A 133 -7.93 9.32 -1.53
C LEU A 133 -7.70 9.71 -3.00
N ARG A 134 -6.73 10.58 -3.29
CA ARG A 134 -6.34 10.90 -4.67
C ARG A 134 -5.69 9.73 -5.40
N ILE A 135 -4.96 8.88 -4.69
CA ILE A 135 -4.42 7.63 -5.25
C ILE A 135 -5.58 6.69 -5.60
N TYR A 136 -6.61 6.58 -4.77
CA TYR A 136 -7.80 5.76 -5.08
C TYR A 136 -8.52 6.24 -6.34
N ASP A 137 -8.64 7.55 -6.55
CA ASP A 137 -9.22 8.10 -7.78
C ASP A 137 -8.47 7.61 -9.03
N LEU A 138 -7.14 7.62 -8.98
CA LEU A 138 -6.29 7.14 -10.07
C LEU A 138 -6.33 5.61 -10.21
N VAL A 139 -6.34 4.89 -9.09
CA VAL A 139 -6.48 3.42 -9.08
C VAL A 139 -7.73 3.01 -9.87
N PHE A 140 -8.88 3.65 -9.60
CA PHE A 140 -10.13 3.31 -10.28
C PHE A 140 -10.21 3.83 -11.72
N ALA A 141 -9.46 4.88 -12.07
CA ALA A 141 -9.43 5.40 -13.43
C ALA A 141 -8.46 4.65 -14.34
N GLU A 142 -7.30 4.23 -13.83
CA GLU A 142 -6.15 3.83 -14.63
C GLU A 142 -5.58 2.45 -14.28
N GLY A 143 -5.99 1.84 -13.16
CA GLY A 143 -5.47 0.56 -12.68
C GLY A 143 -4.64 0.71 -11.40
N ALA A 144 -4.74 -0.27 -10.49
CA ALA A 144 -4.06 -0.20 -9.20
C ALA A 144 -2.55 -0.33 -9.33
N VAL A 145 -2.10 -1.37 -10.05
CA VAL A 145 -0.68 -1.68 -10.20
C VAL A 145 0.06 -0.53 -10.87
N GLU A 146 -0.47 -0.03 -11.99
CA GLU A 146 0.10 1.08 -12.75
C GLU A 146 0.20 2.33 -11.88
N THR A 147 -0.87 2.64 -11.14
CA THR A 147 -0.91 3.80 -10.24
C THR A 147 0.14 3.67 -9.14
N ILE A 148 0.21 2.53 -8.45
CA ILE A 148 1.18 2.32 -7.37
C ILE A 148 2.60 2.49 -7.88
N THR A 149 2.94 1.84 -9.00
CA THR A 149 4.29 1.90 -9.56
C THR A 149 4.66 3.33 -9.98
N ARG A 150 3.76 4.09 -10.62
CA ARG A 150 4.02 5.48 -11.00
C ARG A 150 4.22 6.38 -9.78
N VAL A 151 3.39 6.23 -8.76
CA VAL A 151 3.52 7.01 -7.51
C VAL A 151 4.81 6.66 -6.79
N ALA A 152 5.18 5.38 -6.71
CA ALA A 152 6.44 4.93 -6.12
C ALA A 152 7.67 5.53 -6.83
N VAL A 153 7.70 5.50 -8.17
CA VAL A 153 8.77 6.15 -8.95
C VAL A 153 8.83 7.64 -8.69
N ALA A 154 7.67 8.33 -8.69
CA ALA A 154 7.63 9.77 -8.45
C ALA A 154 8.13 10.15 -7.04
N ILE A 155 7.83 9.33 -6.02
CA ILE A 155 8.36 9.51 -4.66
C ILE A 155 9.88 9.37 -4.65
N MET A 156 10.44 8.35 -5.31
CA MET A 156 11.89 8.16 -5.37
C MET A 156 12.59 9.30 -6.10
N GLN A 157 12.07 9.70 -7.27
CA GLN A 157 12.62 10.81 -8.06
C GLN A 157 12.59 12.13 -7.29
N LYS A 158 11.47 12.43 -6.62
CA LYS A 158 11.33 13.68 -5.85
C LYS A 158 12.33 13.78 -4.69
N ASN A 159 12.74 12.65 -4.14
CA ASN A 159 13.64 12.59 -2.98
C ASN A 159 15.05 12.10 -3.33
N GLU A 160 15.39 11.98 -4.62
CA GLU A 160 16.66 11.41 -5.07
C GLU A 160 17.87 12.14 -4.48
N ASP A 161 17.90 13.48 -4.55
CA ASP A 161 19.03 14.27 -4.02
C ASP A 161 19.19 14.10 -2.50
N THR A 162 18.07 14.03 -1.76
CA THR A 162 18.10 13.83 -0.30
C THR A 162 18.61 12.44 0.05
N LEU A 163 18.12 11.40 -0.64
CA LEU A 163 18.55 10.01 -0.42
C LEU A 163 20.04 9.83 -0.76
N LEU A 164 20.52 10.45 -1.85
CA LEU A 164 21.93 10.42 -2.23
C LEU A 164 22.84 11.14 -1.23
N ALA A 165 22.32 12.09 -0.45
CA ALA A 165 23.08 12.80 0.58
C ALA A 165 23.22 12.00 1.89
N ILE A 166 22.46 10.92 2.07
CA ILE A 166 22.50 10.07 3.27
C ILE A 166 23.39 8.85 2.97
N ASP A 167 24.51 8.73 3.68
CA ASP A 167 25.45 7.60 3.57
C ASP A 167 25.26 6.54 4.67
N ASP A 168 24.41 6.79 5.67
CA ASP A 168 24.14 5.84 6.74
C ASP A 168 22.93 4.96 6.43
N PHE A 169 23.06 3.65 6.65
CA PHE A 169 22.00 2.67 6.35
C PHE A 169 20.74 2.90 7.20
N GLU A 170 20.89 3.14 8.50
CA GLU A 170 19.74 3.32 9.40
C GLU A 170 18.99 4.60 9.06
N GLN A 171 19.71 5.67 8.75
CA GLN A 171 19.12 6.95 8.32
C GLN A 171 18.40 6.81 6.96
N LEU A 172 18.97 6.07 6.01
CA LEU A 172 18.31 5.79 4.73
C LEU A 172 17.00 5.03 4.96
N MET A 173 17.03 3.96 5.75
CA MET A 173 15.85 3.15 6.06
C MET A 173 14.79 3.90 6.87
N MET A 174 15.20 4.88 7.69
CA MET A 174 14.26 5.73 8.44
C MET A 174 13.60 6.80 7.54
N TYR A 175 14.31 7.25 6.51
CA TYR A 175 13.79 8.24 5.57
C TYR A 175 12.84 7.62 4.53
N LEU A 176 13.13 6.40 4.08
CA LEU A 176 12.33 5.61 3.13
C LEU A 176 11.01 5.11 3.75
#